data_AF-A0A7Y9WAY2-F1
#
_entry.id   AF-A0A7Y9WAY2-F1
#
_cell.length_a   1.000
_cell.length_b   1.000
_cell.length_c   1.000
_cell.angle_alpha   90.00
_cell.angle_beta   90.00
_cell.angle_gamma   90.00
#
_symmetry.space_group_name_H-M   'P 1'
#
loop_
_entity.id
_entity.type
_entity.pdbx_description
1 polymer ?
#
loop_
_entity_poly.entity_id
_entity_poly.type
_entity_poly.pdbx_seq_one_letter_code
_entity_poly.pdbx_strand_id
1 'polypeptide(L)' 'MKMSPYGAKVSAAAKQNADAIRTSMVAGNFVIFKGPMKDNKGGMAIASGASHGQTDYTLESMNYLVAGVVGQI' A
#
# COMPACT_ATOMS: atom_id res chain seq x y z
N MET A 1 -6.72 12.58 -1.93
CA MET A 1 -7.48 11.38 -1.50
C MET A 1 -8.65 11.79 -0.60
N LYS A 2 -9.90 11.43 -0.96
CA LYS A 2 -11.09 11.68 -0.13
C LYS A 2 -11.66 10.33 0.36
N MET A 3 -11.65 10.12 1.67
CA MET A 3 -12.18 8.91 2.31
C MET A 3 -13.61 9.15 2.80
N SER A 4 -14.45 8.12 2.69
CA SER A 4 -15.76 8.07 3.35
C SER A 4 -15.61 8.01 4.88
N PRO A 5 -16.66 8.38 5.64
CA PRO A 5 -16.63 8.27 7.09
C PRO A 5 -16.36 6.84 7.58
N TYR A 6 -15.64 6.70 8.68
CA TYR A 6 -15.46 5.40 9.34
C TYR A 6 -16.79 4.84 9.85
N GLY A 7 -16.99 3.53 9.68
CA GLY A 7 -18.17 2.84 10.21
C GLY A 7 -18.25 2.89 11.74
N ALA A 8 -19.46 2.70 12.29
CA ALA A 8 -19.72 2.81 13.72
C ALA A 8 -18.89 1.86 14.60
N LYS A 9 -18.49 0.71 14.07
CA LYS A 9 -17.72 -0.33 14.79
C LYS A 9 -16.20 -0.06 14.84
N VAL A 10 -15.70 0.97 14.16
CA VAL A 10 -14.26 1.26 14.16
C VAL A 10 -13.88 1.91 15.50
N SER A 11 -12.89 1.34 16.19
CA SER A 11 -12.39 1.87 17.46
C SER A 11 -11.69 3.22 17.29
N ALA A 12 -11.64 4.02 18.35
CA ALA A 12 -10.97 5.33 18.33
C ALA A 12 -9.48 5.20 17.93
N ALA A 13 -8.78 4.21 18.47
CA ALA A 13 -7.38 3.93 18.13
C ALA A 13 -7.19 3.59 16.65
N ALA A 14 -8.09 2.78 16.07
CA ALA A 14 -8.02 2.44 14.65
C ALA A 14 -8.27 3.66 13.75
N LYS A 15 -9.22 4.54 14.13
CA LYS A 15 -9.47 5.80 13.41
C LYS A 15 -8.24 6.71 13.44
N GLN A 16 -7.66 6.92 14.63
CA GLN A 16 -6.48 7.76 14.81
C GLN A 16 -5.29 7.26 13.98
N ASN A 17 -5.03 5.95 13.99
CA ASN A 17 -3.96 5.36 13.17
C ASN A 17 -4.23 5.56 11.67
N ALA A 18 -5.45 5.29 11.21
CA ALA A 18 -5.81 5.46 9.81
C ALA A 18 -5.70 6.93 9.36
N ASP A 19 -6.09 7.89 10.19
CA ASP A 19 -5.97 9.32 9.89
C ASP A 19 -4.51 9.79 9.87
N ALA A 20 -3.67 9.27 10.76
CA ALA A 20 -2.23 9.55 10.76
C ALA A 20 -1.55 9.04 9.47
N ILE A 21 -1.82 7.79 9.08
CA ILE A 21 -1.29 7.23 7.83
C ILE A 21 -1.84 7.98 6.63
N ARG A 22 -3.14 8.30 6.59
CA ARG A 22 -3.73 9.10 5.52
C ARG A 22 -3.03 10.45 5.37
N THR A 23 -2.77 11.13 6.47
CA THR A 23 -2.06 12.42 6.46
C THR A 23 -0.66 12.25 5.87
N SER A 24 0.06 11.21 6.26
CA SER A 24 1.38 10.88 5.70
C SER A 24 1.32 10.54 4.20
N MET A 25 0.29 9.81 3.77
CA MET A 25 0.06 9.49 2.35
C MET A 25 -0.23 10.73 1.51
N VAL A 26 -1.07 11.65 2.01
CA VAL A 26 -1.38 12.91 1.32
C VAL A 26 -0.15 13.82 1.26
N ALA A 27 0.68 13.82 2.30
CA ALA A 27 1.95 14.54 2.32
C ALA A 27 3.04 13.92 1.42
N GLY A 28 2.80 12.73 0.84
CA GLY A 28 3.80 12.00 0.04
C GLY A 28 4.88 11.29 0.87
N ASN A 29 4.77 11.31 2.20
CA ASN A 29 5.75 10.73 3.13
C ASN A 29 5.52 9.24 3.40
N PHE A 30 4.43 8.67 2.87
CA PHE A 30 4.12 7.25 2.99
C PHE A 30 4.13 6.57 1.62
N VAL A 31 5.17 5.77 1.39
CA VAL A 31 5.33 4.96 0.16
C VAL A 31 4.79 3.56 0.42
N ILE A 32 3.66 3.22 -0.22
CA ILE A 32 3.01 1.91 -0.09
C ILE A 32 3.87 0.81 -0.72
N PHE A 33 4.44 1.09 -1.90
CA PHE A 33 5.20 0.14 -2.70
C PHE A 33 6.68 0.20 -2.34
N LYS A 34 6.99 -0.17 -1.10
CA LYS A 34 8.36 -0.23 -0.56
C LYS A 34 8.80 -1.67 -0.38
N GLY A 35 9.98 -2.00 -0.92
CA GLY A 35 10.58 -3.32 -0.79
C GLY A 35 11.31 -3.53 0.55
N PRO A 36 11.64 -4.80 0.90
CA PRO A 36 11.41 -6.00 0.09
C PRO A 36 9.94 -6.46 0.13
N MET A 37 9.34 -6.64 -1.05
CA MET A 37 7.96 -7.12 -1.21
C MET A 37 7.95 -8.34 -2.11
N LYS A 38 7.30 -9.41 -1.66
CA LYS A 38 7.13 -10.65 -2.42
C LYS A 38 5.81 -10.66 -3.18
N ASP A 39 5.80 -11.34 -4.31
CA ASP A 39 4.56 -11.71 -4.98
C ASP A 39 3.89 -12.92 -4.31
N ASN A 40 2.68 -13.27 -4.75
CA ASN A 40 1.88 -14.38 -4.23
C ASN A 40 2.32 -15.75 -4.73
N LYS A 41 3.25 -15.80 -5.68
CA LYS A 41 3.90 -17.02 -6.20
C LYS A 41 5.27 -17.26 -5.53
N GLY A 42 5.69 -16.38 -4.62
CA GLY A 42 6.95 -16.48 -3.88
C GLY A 42 8.14 -15.76 -4.52
N GLY A 43 7.95 -15.11 -5.67
CA GLY A 43 8.94 -14.26 -6.33
C GLY A 43 9.07 -12.88 -5.68
N MET A 44 10.03 -12.09 -6.14
CA MET A 44 10.27 -10.73 -5.68
C MET A 44 9.51 -9.73 -6.54
N ALA A 45 8.49 -9.09 -5.97
CA ALA A 45 7.69 -8.06 -6.63
C ALA A 45 8.40 -6.69 -6.59
N ILE A 46 8.96 -6.32 -5.43
CA ILE A 46 9.75 -5.09 -5.25
C ILE A 46 11.02 -5.45 -4.52
N ALA A 47 12.17 -5.17 -5.14
CA ALA A 47 13.48 -5.47 -4.60
C ALA A 47 13.76 -4.72 -3.28
N SER A 48 14.65 -5.27 -2.44
CA SER A 48 15.09 -4.57 -1.23
C SER A 48 15.72 -3.21 -1.58
N GLY A 49 15.36 -2.16 -0.85
CA GLY A 49 15.83 -0.80 -1.10
C GLY A 49 15.10 -0.07 -2.23
N ALA A 50 14.27 -0.74 -3.03
CA ALA A 50 13.40 -0.08 -4.00
C ALA A 50 12.14 0.46 -3.31
N SER A 51 11.66 1.60 -3.78
CA SER A 51 10.46 2.27 -3.29
C SER A 51 9.83 3.06 -4.43
N HIS A 52 8.59 2.74 -4.75
CA HIS A 52 7.85 3.37 -5.83
C HIS A 52 6.76 4.27 -5.25
N GLY A 53 6.90 5.58 -5.46
CA GLY A 53 5.87 6.55 -5.06
C GLY A 53 4.55 6.28 -5.79
N GLN A 54 3.43 6.76 -5.25
CA GLN A 54 2.09 6.50 -5.83
C GLN A 54 1.94 7.00 -7.28
N THR A 55 2.79 7.93 -7.72
CA THR A 55 2.80 8.50 -9.08
C THR A 55 3.98 7.99 -9.92
N ASP A 56 4.67 6.95 -9.48
CA ASP A 56 5.78 6.34 -10.23
C ASP A 56 5.21 5.55 -11.43
N TYR A 57 5.68 5.87 -12.63
CA TYR A 57 5.28 5.23 -13.89
C TYR A 57 5.52 3.71 -13.87
N THR A 58 6.49 3.24 -13.07
CA THR A 58 6.77 1.80 -12.91
C THR A 58 5.54 1.04 -12.42
N LEU A 59 4.66 1.70 -11.65
CA LEU A 59 3.44 1.10 -11.13
C LEU A 59 2.37 0.87 -12.22
N GLU A 60 2.45 1.56 -13.36
CA GLU A 60 1.52 1.36 -14.48
C GLU A 60 1.71 -0.01 -15.16
N SER A 61 2.89 -0.61 -15.00
CA SER A 61 3.24 -1.93 -15.54
C SER A 61 3.13 -3.06 -14.49
N MET A 62 2.41 -2.84 -13.39
CA MET A 62 2.25 -3.84 -12.34
C MET A 62 1.55 -5.09 -12.87
N ASN A 63 2.31 -6.18 -12.93
CA ASN A 63 1.85 -7.49 -13.37
C ASN A 63 2.16 -8.57 -12.31
N TYR A 64 1.88 -8.26 -11.04
CA TYR A 64 2.05 -9.18 -9.92
C TYR A 64 0.96 -8.97 -8.86
N LEU A 65 0.65 -10.03 -8.11
CA LEU A 65 -0.14 -9.96 -6.89
C LEU A 65 0.82 -10.12 -5.72
N VAL A 66 0.66 -9.33 -4.65
CA VAL A 66 1.56 -9.41 -3.48
C VAL A 66 1.26 -10.63 -2.62
N ALA A 67 2.24 -11.09 -1.85
CA ALA A 67 2.09 -12.20 -0.93
C ALA A 67 0.86 -12.03 -0.01
N GLY A 68 0.05 -13.10 0.10
CA GLY A 68 -1.23 -13.10 0.84
C GLY A 68 -2.47 -12.89 -0.02
N VAL A 69 -2.33 -12.44 -1.28
CA VAL A 69 -3.45 -12.36 -2.22
C VAL A 69 -3.73 -13.74 -2.83
N VAL A 70 -4.98 -14.20 -2.68
CA VAL A 70 -5.50 -15.41 -3.35
C VAL A 70 -6.08 -14.98 -4.70
N GLY A 71 -5.39 -15.32 -5.77
CA GLY A 71 -5.76 -14.96 -7.14
C GLY A 71 -4.65 -15.24 -8.13
N GLN A 72 -4.94 -15.04 -9.41
CA GLN A 72 -3.98 -15.18 -10.51
C GLN A 72 -4.13 -13.99 -11.47
N ILE A 73 -3.02 -13.67 -12.14
CA ILE A 73 -2.99 -12.73 -13.27
C ILE A 73 -2.84 -13.53 -14.55
#